data_AF-A0A534LRC6-F1
#
_entry.id   AF-A0A534LRC6-F1
#
_cell.length_a   1.000
_cell.length_b   1.000
_cell.length_c   1.000
_cell.angle_alpha   90.00
_cell.angle_beta   90.00
_cell.angle_gamma   90.00
#
_symmetry.space_group_name_H-M   'P 1'
#
loop_
_entity.id
_entity.type
_entity.pdbx_description
1 polymer ?
#
loop_
_entity_poly.entity_id
_entity_poly.type
_entity_poly.pdbx_seq_one_letter_code
_entity_poly.pdbx_strand_id
1 'polypeptide(L)'
;MPLVTLRVDDKMKHEMDRLERINWSEILRGKIREVLDREARRNRVEAARSMDRLRRRAPSGWDSTAFIRQVRDSRYGPGRHRR
;
A
#
# COMPACT_ATOMS: atom_id res chain seq x y z
N MET A 1 -3.03 12.46 20.42
CA MET A 1 -2.07 11.92 19.43
C MET A 1 -1.16 10.92 20.13
N PRO A 2 -0.74 9.83 19.46
CA PRO A 2 0.27 8.93 20.01
C PRO A 2 1.62 9.64 20.16
N LEU A 3 2.34 9.35 21.24
CA LEU A 3 3.68 9.86 21.54
C LEU A 3 4.71 8.75 21.30
N VAL A 4 5.82 9.10 20.66
CA VAL A 4 6.96 8.21 20.46
C VAL A 4 8.20 8.90 21.03
N THR A 5 8.94 8.19 21.87
CA THR A 5 10.24 8.64 22.39
C THR A 5 11.36 7.91 21.67
N LEU A 6 12.24 8.65 21.00
CA LEU A 6 13.43 8.10 20.36
C LEU A 6 14.65 8.34 21.26
N ARG A 7 15.47 7.32 21.47
CA ARG A 7 16.81 7.50 22.04
C ARG A 7 17.79 7.83 20.94
N VAL A 8 18.63 8.82 21.20
CA VAL A 8 19.70 9.29 20.34
C VAL A 8 20.96 9.41 21.21
N ASP A 9 22.14 9.29 20.63
CA ASP A 9 23.38 9.53 21.37
C ASP A 9 23.54 11.01 21.74
N ASP A 10 24.33 11.27 22.78
CA ASP A 10 24.52 12.62 23.33
C ASP A 10 25.11 13.60 22.32
N LYS A 11 26.02 13.12 21.46
CA LYS A 11 26.62 13.94 20.41
C LYS A 11 25.56 14.38 19.40
N MET A 12 24.71 13.46 18.95
CA MET A 12 23.63 13.80 18.03
C MET A 12 22.63 14.76 18.65
N LYS A 13 22.25 14.54 19.92
CA LYS A 13 21.35 15.45 20.63
C LYS A 13 21.94 16.86 20.73
N HIS A 14 23.23 16.97 21.03
CA HIS A 14 23.92 18.25 21.11
C HIS A 14 23.90 18.99 19.76
N GLU A 15 24.21 18.30 18.65
CA GLU A 15 24.15 18.90 17.31
C GLU A 15 22.71 19.29 16.91
N MET A 16 21.71 18.52 17.33
CA MET A 16 20.30 18.89 17.13
C MET A 16 19.93 20.16 17.88
N ASP A 17 20.40 20.31 19.13
CA ASP A 17 20.09 21.46 19.98
C ASP A 17 20.79 22.73 19.51
N ARG A 18 21.97 22.62 18.90
CA ARG A 18 22.67 23.75 18.27
C ARG A 18 21.89 24.35 17.09
N LEU A 19 20.96 23.60 16.50
CA LEU A 19 20.18 24.01 15.33
C LEU A 19 18.73 24.34 15.72
N GLU A 20 18.56 25.37 16.55
CA GLU A 20 17.27 25.73 17.18
C GLU A 20 16.14 26.06 16.19
N ARG A 21 16.47 26.48 14.96
CA ARG A 21 15.47 26.86 13.94
C ARG A 21 14.83 25.66 13.25
N ILE A 22 15.30 24.45 13.52
CA ILE A 22 14.83 23.23 12.85
C ILE A 22 13.70 22.59 13.65
N ASN A 23 12.57 22.33 12.98
CA ASN A 23 11.52 21.50 13.54
C ASN A 23 11.87 20.02 13.39
N TRP A 24 12.65 19.50 14.34
CA TRP A 24 13.09 18.10 14.34
C TRP A 24 11.94 17.10 14.31
N SER A 25 10.82 17.40 14.97
CA SER A 25 9.64 16.51 14.94
C SER A 25 9.06 16.38 13.53
N GLU A 26 9.06 17.46 12.74
CA GLU A 26 8.59 17.41 11.35
C GLU A 26 9.55 16.62 10.46
N ILE A 27 10.86 16.85 10.60
CA ILE A 27 11.88 16.09 9.88
C ILE A 27 11.74 14.59 10.17
N LEU A 28 11.62 14.21 11.45
CA LEU A 28 11.47 12.81 11.86
C LEU A 28 10.17 12.20 11.33
N ARG A 29 9.04 12.93 11.40
CA ARG A 29 7.77 12.47 10.81
C ARG A 29 7.88 12.23 9.31
N GLY A 30 8.54 13.14 8.59
CA GLY A 30 8.80 13.02 7.16
C GLY A 30 9.60 11.75 6.85
N LYS A 31 10.69 11.51 7.59
CA LYS A 31 11.51 10.30 7.42
C LYS A 31 10.77 9.01 7.74
N ILE A 32 9.96 9.00 8.80
CA ILE A 32 9.10 7.85 9.12
C ILE A 32 8.13 7.57 7.97
N ARG A 33 7.49 8.61 7.42
CA ARG A 33 6.56 8.47 6.29
C ARG A 33 7.25 7.95 5.02
N GLU A 34 8.43 8.48 4.68
CA GLU A 34 9.22 7.98 3.55
C GLU A 34 9.50 6.48 3.65
N VAL A 35 9.87 5.99 4.85
CA VAL A 35 10.12 4.57 5.11
C VAL A 35 8.83 3.76 4.97
N LEU A 36 7.74 4.20 5.61
CA LEU A 36 6.44 3.52 5.53
C LEU A 36 5.96 3.40 4.08
N ASP A 37 6.05 4.47 3.30
CA ASP A 37 5.63 4.48 1.91
C ASP A 37 6.50 3.56 1.04
N ARG A 38 7.81 3.50 1.31
CA ARG A 38 8.72 2.59 0.61
C ARG A 38 8.36 1.13 0.89
N GLU A 39 8.16 0.77 2.15
CA GLU A 39 7.80 -0.61 2.51
C GLU A 39 6.40 -0.96 2.00
N ALA A 40 5.44 -0.04 2.05
CA ALA A 40 4.11 -0.22 1.45
C ALA A 40 4.19 -0.46 -0.07
N ARG A 41 5.02 0.30 -0.79
CA ARG A 41 5.27 0.09 -2.22
C ARG A 41 5.93 -1.26 -2.50
N ARG A 42 6.93 -1.66 -1.71
CA ARG A 42 7.56 -2.98 -1.84
C ARG A 42 6.53 -4.10 -1.68
N ASN A 43 5.70 -4.04 -0.65
CA ASN A 43 4.64 -5.01 -0.42
C ASN A 43 3.64 -5.08 -1.58
N ARG A 44 3.27 -3.93 -2.18
CA ARG A 44 2.40 -3.90 -3.38
C ARG A 44 3.06 -4.56 -4.59
N VAL A 45 4.34 -4.29 -4.82
CA VAL A 45 5.11 -4.89 -5.93
C VAL A 45 5.24 -6.40 -5.73
N GLU A 46 5.52 -6.85 -4.52
CA GLU A 46 5.56 -8.28 -4.20
C GLU A 46 4.21 -8.95 -4.35
N ALA A 47 3.13 -8.31 -3.90
CA ALA A 47 1.77 -8.80 -4.10
C ALA A 47 1.43 -8.91 -5.61
N ALA A 48 1.78 -7.91 -6.41
CA ALA A 48 1.59 -7.94 -7.86
C ALA A 48 2.39 -9.08 -8.52
N ARG A 49 3.65 -9.28 -8.12
CA ARG A 49 4.49 -10.39 -8.61
C ARG A 49 3.93 -11.75 -8.23
N SER A 50 3.44 -11.89 -7.00
CA SER A 50 2.77 -13.12 -6.54
C SER A 50 1.51 -13.39 -7.34
N MET A 51 0.71 -12.35 -7.60
CA MET A 51 -0.48 -12.44 -8.44
C MET A 51 -0.12 -12.91 -9.86
N ASP A 52 0.92 -12.33 -10.47
CA ASP A 52 1.38 -12.71 -11.81
C ASP A 52 1.94 -14.14 -11.85
N ARG A 53 2.66 -14.60 -10.81
CA ARG A 53 3.11 -16.00 -10.71
C ARG A 53 1.95 -16.98 -10.58
N LEU A 54 0.92 -16.61 -9.83
CA LEU A 54 -0.29 -17.44 -9.66
C LEU A 54 -1.23 -17.37 -10.87
N ARG A 55 -1.06 -16.37 -11.74
CA ARG A 55 -1.90 -16.13 -12.91
C ARG A 55 -1.66 -17.23 -13.95
N ARG A 56 -2.50 -18.27 -13.92
CA ARG A 56 -2.63 -19.21 -15.03
C ARG A 56 -3.25 -18.49 -16.23
N ARG A 57 -2.66 -18.65 -17.42
CA ARG A 57 -3.28 -18.17 -18.66
C ARG A 57 -4.63 -18.87 -18.81
N ALA A 58 -5.65 -18.09 -19.14
CA ALA A 58 -6.95 -18.66 -19.47
C ALA A 58 -6.78 -19.61 -20.69
N PRO A 59 -7.49 -20.75 -20.73
CA PRO A 59 -7.51 -21.63 -21.89
C PRO A 59 -7.84 -20.85 -23.18
N SER A 60 -7.31 -21.27 -24.32
CA SER A 60 -7.66 -20.62 -25.59
C SER A 60 -9.17 -20.70 -25.83
N GLY A 61 -9.78 -19.58 -26.24
CA GLY A 61 -11.23 -19.47 -26.42
C GLY A 61 -12.03 -19.18 -25.15
N TRP A 62 -11.39 -18.95 -23.99
CA TRP A 62 -12.09 -18.59 -22.76
C TRP A 62 -12.65 -17.15 -22.81
N ASP A 63 -13.98 -17.03 -22.92
CA ASP A 63 -14.67 -15.75 -22.77
C ASP A 63 -14.98 -15.48 -21.28
N SER A 64 -14.08 -14.73 -20.65
CA SER A 64 -14.25 -14.29 -19.26
C SER A 64 -15.52 -13.44 -19.06
N THR A 65 -15.94 -12.71 -20.09
CA THR A 65 -17.09 -11.81 -20.04
C THR A 65 -18.39 -12.60 -19.99
N ALA A 66 -18.51 -13.64 -20.82
CA ALA A 66 -19.65 -14.55 -20.79
C ALA A 66 -19.79 -15.24 -19.43
N PHE A 67 -18.68 -15.74 -18.87
CA PHE A 67 -18.67 -16.37 -17.55
C PHE A 67 -19.10 -15.41 -16.44
N ILE A 68 -18.57 -14.18 -16.41
CA ILE A 68 -18.95 -13.18 -15.40
C ILE A 68 -20.43 -12.81 -15.51
N ARG A 69 -20.96 -12.67 -16.74
CA ARG A 69 -22.38 -12.42 -16.98
C ARG A 69 -23.24 -13.56 -16.44
N GLN A 70 -22.90 -14.81 -16.79
CA GLN A 70 -23.61 -15.99 -16.31
C GLN A 70 -23.64 -16.08 -14.78
N VAL A 71 -22.52 -15.81 -14.10
CA VAL A 71 -22.45 -15.83 -12.63
C VAL A 71 -23.22 -14.67 -12.00
N ARG A 72 -23.23 -13.49 -12.62
CA ARG A 72 -24.04 -12.36 -12.15
C ARG A 72 -25.53 -12.63 -12.30
N ASP A 73 -25.93 -13.15 -13.46
CA ASP A 73 -27.32 -13.47 -13.76
C ASP A 73 -27.84 -14.60 -12.85
N SER A 74 -26.99 -15.58 -12.50
CA SER A 74 -27.37 -16.65 -11.58
C SER A 74 -27.52 -16.19 -10.12
N ARG A 75 -26.76 -15.17 -9.70
CA ARG A 75 -26.83 -14.62 -8.33
C ARG A 75 -27.92 -13.57 -8.14
N TYR A 76 -28.14 -12.73 -9.15
CA TYR A 76 -28.99 -11.54 -9.02
C TYR A 76 -30.21 -11.53 -9.95
N GLY A 77 -30.34 -12.54 -10.81
CA GLY A 77 -31.39 -12.62 -11.83
C GLY A 77 -31.06 -11.78 -13.08
N PRO A 78 -31.49 -12.22 -14.27
CA PRO A 78 -31.23 -11.50 -15.52
C PRO A 78 -31.90 -10.12 -15.50
N GLY A 79 -31.14 -9.06 -15.80
CA GLY A 79 -31.69 -7.72 -16.05
C GLY A 79 -31.79 -6.77 -14.84
N ARG A 80 -31.32 -7.13 -13.64
CA ARG A 80 -31.30 -6.21 -12.47
C ARG A 80 -30.19 -5.14 -12.48
N HIS A 81 -29.68 -4.76 -13.65
CA HIS A 81 -28.57 -3.80 -13.78
C HIS A 81 -28.88 -2.64 -14.72
N ARG A 82 -29.86 -1.82 -14.33
CA ARG A 82 -29.96 -0.38 -14.65
C ARG A 82 -30.79 0.31 -13.56
N ARG A 83 -30.20 0.58 -12.40
CA ARG A 83 -30.59 1.67 -11.50
C ARG A 83 -29.34 2.19 -10.82
#